data_AF-A0A7T5E6T2-F1
#
_entry.id   AF-A0A7T5E6T2-F1
#
_cell.length_a   1.000
_cell.length_b   1.000
_cell.length_c   1.000
_cell.angle_alpha   90.00
_cell.angle_beta   90.00
_cell.angle_gamma   90.00
#
_symmetry.space_group_name_H-M   'P 1'
#
loop_
_entity.id
_entity.type
_entity.pdbx_description
1 polymer ?
#
loop_
_entity_poly.entity_id
_entity_poly.type
_entity_poly.pdbx_seq_one_letter_code
_entity_poly.pdbx_strand_id
1 'polypeptide(L)' 'MRRAKAVGFGLLGAYLLSYAYARVFVFHAVEQYTGAEGKSGPRKDYITKRDRPAGEGWEYQVFLPTIKVEEGITNYLHNR' A
#
# COMPACT_ATOMS: atom_id res chain seq x y z
N MET A 1 -16.60 -16.03 20.99
CA MET A 1 -16.72 -14.94 19.98
C MET A 1 -16.03 -13.63 20.36
N ARG A 2 -16.16 -13.07 21.58
CA ARG A 2 -15.53 -11.76 21.94
C ARG A 2 -14.00 -11.74 21.83
N ARG A 3 -13.32 -12.80 22.28
CA ARG A 3 -11.85 -12.92 22.22
C ARG A 3 -11.32 -12.97 20.78
N ALA A 4 -12.00 -13.69 19.89
CA ALA A 4 -11.61 -13.77 18.47
C ALA A 4 -11.69 -12.40 17.77
N LYS A 5 -12.73 -11.60 18.08
CA LYS A 5 -12.83 -10.22 17.58
C LYS A 5 -11.68 -9.35 18.09
N ALA A 6 -11.38 -9.40 19.39
CA ALA A 6 -10.28 -8.65 19.97
C ALA A 6 -8.92 -9.03 19.35
N VAL A 7 -8.66 -10.32 19.14
CA VAL A 7 -7.46 -10.80 18.45
C VAL A 7 -7.42 -10.30 17.01
N GLY A 8 -8.54 -10.37 16.28
CA GLY A 8 -8.63 -9.85 14.91
C GLY A 8 -8.31 -8.36 14.82
N PHE A 9 -8.87 -7.53 15.71
CA PHE A 9 -8.54 -6.11 15.78
C PHE A 9 -7.09 -5.85 16.16
N GLY A 10 -6.54 -6.64 17.08
CA GLY A 10 -5.12 -6.56 17.46
C GLY A 10 -4.20 -6.84 16.27
N LEU A 11 -4.47 -7.90 15.51
CA LEU A 11 -3.71 -8.25 14.31
C LEU A 11 -3.84 -7.20 13.21
N LEU A 12 -5.05 -6.69 12.98
CA LEU A 12 -5.26 -5.60 12.02
C LEU A 12 -4.49 -4.34 12.43
N GLY A 13 -4.53 -3.98 13.72
CA GLY A 13 -3.79 -2.84 14.25
C GLY A 13 -2.27 -3.02 14.08
N ALA A 14 -1.75 -4.19 14.43
CA ALA A 14 -0.34 -4.51 14.23
C ALA A 14 0.05 -4.42 12.75
N TYR A 15 -0.76 -4.98 11.84
CA TYR A 15 -0.53 -4.91 10.40
C TYR A 15 -0.51 -3.47 9.87
N LEU A 16 -1.44 -2.62 10.29
CA LEU A 16 -1.48 -1.21 9.88
C LEU A 16 -0.31 -0.40 10.45
N LEU A 17 0.12 -0.69 11.69
CA LEU A 17 1.32 -0.07 12.27
C LEU A 17 2.59 -0.51 11.52
N SER A 18 2.70 -1.79 11.17
CA SER A 18 3.79 -2.30 10.33
C SER A 18 3.79 -1.67 8.94
N TYR A 19 2.61 -1.44 8.35
CA TYR A 19 2.49 -0.70 7.09
C TYR A 19 3.01 0.73 7.24
N ALA A 20 2.60 1.45 8.28
CA ALA A 20 3.08 2.83 8.52
C ALA A 20 4.61 2.87 8.68
N TYR A 21 5.18 1.90 9.41
CA TYR A 21 6.64 1.75 9.50
C TYR A 21 7.28 1.48 8.14
N ALA A 22 6.76 0.51 7.37
CA ALA A 22 7.27 0.20 6.04
C ALA A 22 7.20 1.40 5.09
N ARG A 23 6.14 2.20 5.19
CA ARG A 23 5.96 3.42 4.39
C ARG A 23 7.08 4.44 4.58
N VAL A 24 7.64 4.52 5.80
CA VAL A 24 8.67 5.49 6.17
C VAL A 24 10.08 4.94 5.92
N PHE A 25 10.30 3.66 6.20
CA PHE A 25 11.67 3.10 6.25
C PHE A 25 12.00 2.10 5.12
N VAL A 26 11.00 1.44 4.55
CA VAL A 26 11.19 0.38 3.54
C VAL A 26 10.85 0.90 2.14
N PHE A 27 9.74 1.62 1.99
CA PHE A 27 9.33 2.14 0.69
C PHE A 27 10.09 3.42 0.39
N HIS A 28 11.11 3.30 -0.45
CA HIS A 28 12.04 4.39 -0.75
C HIS A 28 11.46 5.43 -1.70
N ALA A 29 10.62 4.99 -2.64
CA ALA A 29 10.01 5.85 -3.63
C ALA A 29 8.65 5.29 -4.08
N VAL A 30 7.90 6.11 -4.79
CA VAL A 30 6.63 5.73 -5.41
C VAL A 30 6.61 6.21 -6.85
N GLU A 31 6.31 5.29 -7.76
CA GLU A 31 5.96 5.62 -9.13
C GLU A 31 4.44 5.78 -9.22
N GLN A 32 3.99 6.91 -9.75
CA GLN A 32 2.58 7.21 -9.93
C GLN A 32 2.25 7.16 -11.41
N TYR A 33 1.27 6.34 -11.75
CA TYR A 33 0.76 6.20 -13.10
C TYR A 33 -0.62 6.83 -13.15
N THR A 34 -0.87 7.72 -14.10
CA THR A 34 -2.16 8.41 -14.28
C THR A 34 -3.14 7.62 -15.14
N GLY A 35 -2.73 6.48 -15.70
CA GLY A 35 -3.52 5.66 -16.62
C GLY A 35 -3.44 6.10 -18.10
N ALA A 36 -2.82 7.25 -18.40
CA ALA A 36 -2.64 7.71 -19.78
C ALA A 36 -1.59 6.89 -20.58
N GLU A 37 -0.71 6.17 -19.89
CA GLU A 37 0.42 5.42 -20.48
C GLU A 37 0.10 3.94 -20.79
N GLY A 38 -1.17 3.61 -21.09
CA GLY A 38 -1.57 2.23 -21.42
C GLY A 38 -1.61 1.26 -20.24
N LYS A 39 -1.50 1.77 -19.00
CA LYS A 39 -1.70 1.00 -17.76
C LYS A 39 -3.15 1.11 -17.31
N SER A 40 -3.68 0.04 -16.72
CA SER A 40 -5.07 -0.06 -16.27
C SER A 40 -5.37 0.92 -15.12
N GLY A 41 -5.76 2.16 -15.47
CA GLY A 41 -6.16 3.20 -14.54
C GLY A 41 -5.02 3.79 -13.70
N PRO A 42 -5.32 4.81 -12.86
CA PRO A 42 -4.34 5.38 -11.95
C PRO A 42 -3.82 4.35 -10.94
N ARG A 43 -2.50 4.25 -10.78
CA ARG A 43 -1.81 3.24 -9.93
C ARG A 43 -0.61 3.86 -9.23
N LYS A 44 -0.33 3.42 -7.99
CA LYS A 44 0.90 3.74 -7.26
C LYS A 44 1.72 2.45 -7.05
N ASP A 45 2.97 2.48 -7.49
CA ASP A 45 3.90 1.38 -7.28
C ASP A 45 5.03 1.81 -6.36
N TYR A 46 5.13 1.15 -5.22
CA TYR A 46 6.20 1.42 -4.27
C TYR A 46 7.46 0.67 -4.65
N ILE A 47 8.59 1.36 -4.52
CA ILE A 47 9.92 0.80 -4.68
C ILE A 47 10.40 0.37 -3.30
N THR A 48 10.40 -0.93 -3.04
CA THR A 48 10.83 -1.48 -1.72
C THR A 48 12.34 -1.68 -1.64
N LYS A 49 13.03 -1.73 -2.79
CA LYS A 49 14.48 -1.87 -2.90
C LYS A 49 14.98 -1.02 -4.07
N ARG A 50 16.05 -0.26 -3.87
CA ARG A 50 16.55 0.73 -4.85
C ARG A 50 17.00 0.14 -6.18
N ASP A 51 17.35 -1.14 -6.20
CA ASP A 51 17.83 -1.90 -7.35
C ASP A 51 16.72 -2.68 -8.07
N ARG A 52 15.47 -2.57 -7.62
CA ARG A 52 14.34 -3.33 -8.16
C ARG A 52 13.27 -2.45 -8.80
N PRO A 53 12.55 -2.97 -9.79
CA PRO A 53 11.37 -2.32 -10.35
C PRO A 53 10.33 -1.96 -9.29
N ALA A 54 9.57 -0.89 -9.55
CA ALA A 54 8.44 -0.50 -8.72
C ALA A 54 7.35 -1.58 -8.73
N GLY A 55 6.76 -1.85 -7.56
CA GLY A 55 5.76 -2.92 -7.39
C GLY A 55 6.36 -4.32 -7.22
N GLU A 56 7.68 -4.43 -7.11
CA GLU A 56 8.36 -5.66 -6.68
C GLU A 56 8.65 -5.68 -5.18
N GLY A 57 9.09 -6.85 -4.68
CA GLY A 57 9.40 -7.06 -3.28
C GLY A 57 8.25 -7.67 -2.50
N TRP A 58 8.58 -8.53 -1.54
CA TRP A 58 7.56 -9.21 -0.74
C TRP A 58 6.82 -8.21 0.17
N GLU A 59 7.48 -7.12 0.57
CA GLU A 59 6.89 -6.07 1.38
C GLU A 59 5.75 -5.37 0.64
N TYR A 60 5.93 -5.09 -0.66
CA TYR A 60 4.88 -4.54 -1.51
C TYR A 60 3.68 -5.49 -1.58
N GLN A 61 3.92 -6.79 -1.77
CA GLN A 61 2.86 -7.80 -1.86
C GLN A 61 2.10 -7.96 -0.54
N VAL A 62 2.80 -7.97 0.60
CA VAL A 62 2.19 -8.05 1.94
C VAL A 62 1.28 -6.86 2.19
N PHE A 63 1.70 -5.66 1.77
CA PHE A 63 0.95 -4.43 2.04
C PHE A 63 0.02 -3.99 0.91
N LEU A 64 -0.06 -4.74 -0.18
CA LEU A 64 -0.85 -4.41 -1.36
C LEU A 64 -2.32 -4.04 -1.03
N PRO A 65 -3.03 -4.75 -0.12
CA PRO A 65 -4.38 -4.36 0.25
C PRO A 65 -4.47 -2.94 0.81
N THR A 66 -3.54 -2.54 1.69
CA THR A 66 -3.53 -1.21 2.30
C THR A 66 -3.16 -0.14 1.28
N ILE A 67 -2.20 -0.46 0.41
CA ILE A 67 -1.78 0.40 -0.70
C ILE A 67 -2.97 0.72 -1.61
N LYS A 68 -3.77 -0.28 -1.97
CA LYS A 68 -4.97 -0.09 -2.80
C LYS A 68 -6.05 0.74 -2.13
N VAL A 69 -6.23 0.60 -0.82
CA VAL A 69 -7.13 1.48 -0.05
C VAL A 69 -6.64 2.92 -0.07
N GLU A 70 -5.35 3.16 0.17
CA GLU A 70 -4.74 4.50 0.11
C GLU A 70 -4.87 5.14 -1.28
N GLU A 71 -4.62 4.37 -2.34
CA GLU A 71 -4.85 4.79 -3.73
C GLU A 71 -6.31 5.20 -3.96
N GLY A 72 -7.27 4.36 -3.56
CA GLY A 72 -8.70 4.63 -3.73
C GLY A 72 -9.14 5.90 -3.01
N ILE A 73 -8.69 6.11 -1.78
CA ILE A 73 -8.98 7.33 -1.00
C ILE A 73 -8.38 8.56 -1.69
N THR A 74 -7.11 8.49 -2.11
CA THR A 74 -6.44 9.61 -2.79
C THR A 74 -7.17 9.98 -4.07
N ASN A 75 -7.51 8.99 -4.90
CA ASN A 75 -8.19 9.21 -6.17
C ASN A 75 -9.59 9.78 -5.98
N TYR A 76 -10.34 9.30 -4.98
CA TYR A 76 -11.66 9.84 -4.64
C TYR A 76 -11.57 11.32 -4.22
N LEU A 77 -10.57 11.68 -3.40
CA LEU A 77 -10.36 13.06 -2.97
C LEU A 77 -9.87 13.97 -4.10
N HIS A 78 -9.10 13.44 -5.05
CA HIS A 78 -8.58 14.19 -6.18
C HIS A 78 -9.64 14.47 -7.25
N ASN A 79 -10.61 13.57 -7.42
CA ASN A 79 -11.69 13.69 -8.42
C ASN A 79 -12.94 14.46 -7.92
N ARG A 80 -12.89 15.03 -6.70
CA ARG A 80 -13.95 15.84 -6.11
C ARG A 80 -13.55 17.31 -6.09
#